data_AF-A0A1M5MN39-F1
#
_entry.id   AF-A0A1M5MN39-F1
#
_cell.length_a   1.000
_cell.length_b   1.000
_cell.length_c   1.000
_cell.angle_alpha   90.00
_cell.angle_beta   90.00
_cell.angle_gamma   90.00
#
_symmetry.space_group_name_H-M   'P 1'
#
loop_
_entity.id
_entity.type
_entity.pdbx_description
1 polymer ?
#
loop_
_entity_poly.entity_id
_entity_poly.type
_entity_poly.pdbx_seq_one_letter_code
_entity_poly.pdbx_strand_id
1 'polypeptide(L)'
;EGSQTGSVYYNNVIFKGNGKLNGGNEIKELVLTGAKKYTLQAGKIQKITDKLYANGSSCYKLEMVSSVPGAKALLNVMAGATNFDFANIKDINSSGIPLHFGSKSSDLGNNDNISFSAYDPGVFSGFAGQNWSCTQFNNADPASYTLSSAGFFGNPTVKYEWTKLNDPAHTGIISTGESLDMRSYGLGTYHLKVVYSTAGPDESCTLEESVIVGSCIPSMINPGLPIRNY
;
A
#
# COMPACT_ATOMS: atom_id res chain seq x y z
N GLU A 1 15.89 -13.47 -28.88
CA GLU A 1 16.03 -12.97 -27.50
C GLU A 1 17.20 -12.01 -27.46
N GLY A 2 17.04 -10.81 -26.89
CA GLY A 2 18.14 -9.87 -26.71
C GLY A 2 18.92 -10.21 -25.44
N SER A 3 20.24 -10.37 -25.54
CA SER A 3 21.12 -10.55 -24.39
C SER A 3 21.89 -9.25 -24.12
N GLN A 4 21.91 -8.80 -22.88
CA GLN A 4 22.62 -7.61 -22.42
C GLN A 4 23.67 -8.02 -21.39
N THR A 5 24.89 -7.50 -21.51
CA THR A 5 26.05 -7.87 -20.67
C THR A 5 26.55 -6.73 -19.78
N GLY A 6 25.93 -5.54 -19.83
CA GLY A 6 26.26 -4.37 -19.01
C GLY A 6 25.13 -3.94 -18.07
N SER A 7 25.38 -2.94 -17.22
CA SER A 7 24.34 -2.33 -16.39
C SER A 7 23.33 -1.60 -17.26
N VAL A 8 22.06 -1.96 -17.14
CA VAL A 8 20.97 -1.31 -17.89
C VAL A 8 20.26 -0.30 -17.00
N TYR A 9 19.95 0.87 -17.58
CA TYR A 9 19.27 1.97 -16.90
C TYR A 9 17.81 2.03 -17.35
N TYR A 10 16.89 1.95 -16.39
CA TYR A 10 15.46 2.04 -16.65
C TYR A 10 14.85 3.19 -15.87
N ASN A 11 14.00 3.99 -16.52
CA ASN A 11 13.22 5.01 -15.81
C ASN A 11 12.05 4.38 -15.02
N ASN A 12 11.35 3.42 -15.60
CA ASN A 12 10.24 2.77 -14.93
C ASN A 12 10.13 1.31 -15.40
N VAL A 13 10.10 0.38 -14.46
CA VAL A 13 9.88 -1.04 -14.71
C VAL A 13 8.65 -1.47 -13.93
N ILE A 14 7.59 -1.85 -14.65
CA ILE A 14 6.36 -2.40 -14.07
C ILE A 14 6.25 -3.85 -14.50
N PHE A 15 6.38 -4.76 -13.54
CA PHE A 15 6.06 -6.15 -13.81
C PHE A 15 4.56 -6.37 -13.64
N LYS A 16 3.93 -6.73 -14.75
CA LYS A 16 2.51 -7.03 -14.85
C LYS A 16 2.20 -8.50 -14.50
N GLY A 17 3.19 -9.38 -14.66
CA GLY A 17 3.14 -10.78 -14.26
C GLY A 17 4.42 -11.16 -13.50
N ASN A 18 4.73 -12.46 -13.47
CA ASN A 18 6.00 -12.93 -12.93
C ASN A 18 7.19 -12.26 -13.64
N GLY A 19 8.24 -11.96 -12.88
CA GLY A 19 9.38 -11.20 -13.38
C GLY A 19 10.71 -11.88 -13.09
N LYS A 20 11.67 -11.69 -14.00
CA LYS A 20 13.08 -12.03 -13.76
C LYS A 20 13.94 -10.80 -14.02
N LEU A 21 14.74 -10.42 -13.04
CA LEU A 21 15.74 -9.35 -13.16
C LEU A 21 17.11 -10.00 -13.28
N ASN A 22 17.57 -10.12 -14.53
CA ASN A 22 18.90 -10.62 -14.87
C ASN A 22 19.87 -9.45 -15.02
N GLY A 23 21.15 -9.71 -14.77
CA GLY A 23 22.20 -8.71 -14.78
C GLY A 23 22.12 -7.74 -13.60
N GLY A 24 23.09 -6.83 -13.54
CA GLY A 24 22.98 -5.65 -12.68
C GLY A 24 22.14 -4.59 -13.40
N ASN A 25 21.20 -3.96 -12.71
CA ASN A 25 20.34 -2.92 -13.30
C ASN A 25 20.30 -1.69 -12.38
N GLU A 26 20.16 -0.53 -12.98
CA GLU A 26 19.78 0.71 -12.29
C GLU A 26 18.37 1.09 -12.75
N ILE A 27 17.44 1.18 -11.82
CA ILE A 27 16.02 1.39 -12.07
C ILE A 27 15.59 2.58 -11.24
N LYS A 28 14.95 3.57 -11.84
CA LYS A 28 14.42 4.70 -11.06
C LYS A 28 13.20 4.27 -10.24
N GLU A 29 12.19 3.74 -10.91
CA GLU A 29 11.00 3.16 -10.25
C GLU A 29 10.81 1.68 -10.62
N LEU A 30 10.69 0.83 -9.60
CA LEU A 30 10.40 -0.60 -9.76
C LEU A 30 9.07 -0.95 -9.10
N VAL A 31 8.12 -1.43 -9.90
CA VAL A 31 6.80 -1.87 -9.43
C VAL A 31 6.67 -3.38 -9.54
N LEU A 32 6.55 -4.01 -8.37
CA LEU A 32 6.29 -5.43 -8.17
C LEU A 32 4.87 -5.61 -7.66
N THR A 33 3.96 -6.10 -8.50
CA THR A 33 2.56 -6.35 -8.12
C THR A 33 2.41 -7.62 -7.28
N GLY A 34 1.41 -7.63 -6.39
CA GLY A 34 0.98 -8.82 -5.63
C GLY A 34 0.58 -10.00 -6.51
N ALA A 35 0.48 -11.19 -5.91
CA ALA A 35 0.18 -12.47 -6.55
C ALA A 35 1.24 -13.01 -7.51
N LYS A 36 2.40 -12.35 -7.64
CA LYS A 36 3.45 -12.71 -8.60
C LYS A 36 4.77 -13.02 -7.91
N LYS A 37 5.62 -13.75 -8.63
CA LYS A 37 6.97 -14.11 -8.23
C LYS A 37 8.01 -13.33 -9.04
N TYR A 38 8.97 -12.77 -8.32
CA TYR A 38 10.09 -12.01 -8.85
C TYR A 38 11.40 -12.69 -8.49
N THR A 39 12.16 -13.05 -9.52
CA THR A 39 13.46 -13.71 -9.36
C THR A 39 14.57 -12.74 -9.72
N LEU A 40 15.39 -12.38 -8.74
CA LEU A 40 16.53 -11.49 -8.90
C LEU A 40 17.79 -12.34 -9.08
N GLN A 41 18.64 -12.02 -10.04
CA GLN A 41 19.85 -12.81 -10.27
C GLN A 41 20.80 -12.76 -9.06
N ALA A 42 21.22 -13.94 -8.60
CA ALA A 42 22.17 -14.08 -7.49
C ALA A 42 23.47 -13.31 -7.74
N GLY A 43 23.95 -12.59 -6.71
CA GLY A 43 25.17 -11.78 -6.77
C GLY A 43 25.11 -10.55 -7.68
N LYS A 44 23.94 -10.23 -8.27
CA LYS A 44 23.76 -9.04 -9.11
C LYS A 44 22.94 -7.98 -8.39
N ILE A 45 23.34 -6.72 -8.60
CA ILE A 45 22.72 -5.56 -7.97
C ILE A 45 21.53 -5.04 -8.78
N GLN A 46 20.38 -4.91 -8.12
CA GLN A 46 19.25 -4.12 -8.59
C GLN A 46 19.26 -2.82 -7.79
N LYS A 47 19.73 -1.74 -8.40
CA LYS A 47 19.81 -0.42 -7.77
C LYS A 47 18.56 0.38 -8.09
N ILE A 48 17.75 0.68 -7.09
CA ILE A 48 16.52 1.46 -7.18
C ILE A 48 16.81 2.87 -6.70
N THR A 49 16.76 3.86 -7.59
CA THR A 49 17.23 5.22 -7.29
C THR A 49 16.15 6.15 -6.73
N ASP A 50 14.87 5.85 -6.94
CA ASP A 50 13.76 6.69 -6.49
C ASP A 50 12.75 5.92 -5.65
N LYS A 51 12.09 4.90 -6.21
CA LYS A 51 11.01 4.22 -5.49
C LYS A 51 10.89 2.73 -5.83
N LEU A 52 10.81 1.92 -4.78
CA LEU A 52 10.43 0.51 -4.85
C LEU A 52 8.96 0.37 -4.41
N TYR A 53 8.16 -0.32 -5.19
CA TYR A 53 6.85 -0.82 -4.77
C TYR A 53 6.93 -2.34 -4.67
N ALA A 54 7.14 -2.84 -3.46
CA ALA A 54 7.24 -4.26 -3.15
C ALA A 54 6.17 -4.65 -2.11
N ASN A 55 4.93 -4.26 -2.39
CA ASN A 55 3.77 -4.60 -1.57
C ASN A 55 2.86 -5.61 -2.26
N GLY A 56 2.40 -6.59 -1.49
CA GLY A 56 1.20 -7.34 -1.84
C GLY A 56 -0.06 -6.59 -1.42
N SER A 57 -1.11 -7.35 -1.14
CA SER A 57 -2.37 -6.88 -0.57
C SER A 57 -2.90 -7.95 0.39
N SER A 58 -3.98 -7.64 1.12
CA SER A 58 -4.71 -8.61 1.94
C SER A 58 -5.18 -9.85 1.17
N CYS A 59 -5.39 -9.74 -0.15
CA CYS A 59 -5.74 -10.89 -0.99
C CYS A 59 -4.51 -11.73 -1.39
N TYR A 60 -3.41 -11.07 -1.72
CA TYR A 60 -2.29 -11.72 -2.38
C TYR A 60 -0.96 -11.18 -1.90
N LYS A 61 -0.11 -12.08 -1.42
CA LYS A 61 1.30 -11.76 -1.20
C LYS A 61 2.06 -11.72 -2.52
N LEU A 62 3.13 -10.92 -2.59
CA LEU A 62 4.16 -11.11 -3.62
C LEU A 62 5.26 -12.05 -3.10
N GLU A 63 6.03 -12.61 -4.03
CA GLU A 63 7.22 -13.39 -3.71
C GLU A 63 8.45 -12.74 -4.38
N MET A 64 9.49 -12.44 -3.60
CA MET A 64 10.78 -11.95 -4.10
C MET A 64 11.89 -12.89 -3.64
N VAL A 65 12.60 -13.49 -4.60
CA VAL A 65 13.63 -14.48 -4.33
C VAL A 65 14.87 -14.28 -5.19
N SER A 66 16.01 -14.77 -4.71
CA SER A 66 17.19 -14.97 -5.56
C SER A 66 16.98 -16.09 -6.60
N SER A 67 17.69 -16.00 -7.72
CA SER A 67 17.70 -17.00 -8.77
C SER A 67 18.43 -18.30 -8.39
N VAL A 68 19.26 -18.27 -7.34
CA VAL A 68 20.02 -19.42 -6.86
C VAL A 68 19.75 -19.60 -5.37
N PRO A 69 19.14 -20.72 -4.93
CA PRO A 69 18.88 -20.97 -3.51
C PRO A 69 20.15 -20.90 -2.67
N GLY A 70 20.09 -20.19 -1.54
CA GLY A 70 21.22 -20.01 -0.62
C GLY A 70 22.24 -18.94 -1.04
N ALA A 71 22.19 -18.43 -2.27
CA ALA A 71 23.02 -17.32 -2.71
C ALA A 71 22.19 -16.04 -2.81
N LYS A 72 22.65 -14.96 -2.19
CA LYS A 72 21.85 -13.73 -2.12
C LYS A 72 21.86 -12.92 -3.42
N ALA A 73 20.70 -12.41 -3.82
CA ALA A 73 20.63 -11.30 -4.77
C ALA A 73 20.84 -9.97 -4.02
N LEU A 74 21.31 -8.92 -4.70
CA LEU A 74 21.61 -7.63 -4.07
C LEU A 74 20.56 -6.61 -4.46
N LEU A 75 19.82 -6.08 -3.48
CA LEU A 75 18.81 -5.02 -3.69
C LEU A 75 19.31 -3.74 -3.03
N ASN A 76 19.59 -2.70 -3.81
CA ASN A 76 20.07 -1.42 -3.30
C ASN A 76 19.00 -0.36 -3.49
N VAL A 77 18.33 0.09 -2.44
CA VAL A 77 17.27 1.10 -2.52
C VAL A 77 17.80 2.41 -1.96
N MET A 78 17.72 3.48 -2.75
CA MET A 78 18.33 4.77 -2.39
C MET A 78 17.34 5.79 -1.83
N ALA A 79 16.06 5.66 -2.15
CA ALA A 79 15.01 6.59 -1.75
C ALA A 79 13.62 5.90 -1.76
N GLY A 80 12.59 6.66 -1.36
CA GLY A 80 11.19 6.24 -1.46
C GLY A 80 10.67 5.54 -0.21
N ALA A 81 9.63 4.73 -0.39
CA ALA A 81 8.99 4.02 0.71
C ALA A 81 9.91 2.92 1.26
N THR A 82 9.99 2.83 2.59
CA THR A 82 10.79 1.83 3.31
C THR A 82 9.94 0.77 4.01
N ASN A 83 8.64 1.04 4.18
CA ASN A 83 7.70 0.15 4.83
C ASN A 83 6.87 -0.58 3.78
N PHE A 84 6.96 -1.90 3.79
CA PHE A 84 6.23 -2.78 2.92
C PHE A 84 5.39 -3.77 3.72
N ASP A 85 4.39 -4.38 3.10
CA ASP A 85 3.73 -5.55 3.69
C ASP A 85 3.20 -6.52 2.63
N PHE A 86 2.71 -7.67 3.08
CA PHE A 86 2.21 -8.76 2.25
C PHE A 86 3.25 -9.28 1.25
N ALA A 87 4.47 -9.53 1.71
CA ALA A 87 5.52 -10.08 0.87
C ALA A 87 6.20 -11.30 1.50
N ASN A 88 6.58 -12.25 0.66
CA ASN A 88 7.43 -13.38 1.00
C ASN A 88 8.81 -13.14 0.41
N ILE A 89 9.84 -13.03 1.25
CA ILE A 89 11.18 -12.63 0.82
C ILE A 89 12.18 -13.74 1.14
N LYS A 90 13.06 -14.10 0.20
CA LYS A 90 14.10 -15.12 0.43
C LYS A 90 15.40 -14.78 -0.29
N ASP A 91 16.53 -15.08 0.36
CA ASP A 91 17.86 -14.98 -0.25
C ASP A 91 18.15 -13.56 -0.80
N ILE A 92 17.74 -12.50 -0.10
CA ILE A 92 17.98 -11.09 -0.51
C ILE A 92 18.90 -10.38 0.48
N ASN A 93 19.95 -9.73 -0.02
CA ASN A 93 20.73 -8.77 0.74
C ASN A 93 20.34 -7.36 0.33
N SER A 94 19.75 -6.61 1.26
CA SER A 94 19.41 -5.20 1.05
C SER A 94 20.58 -4.27 1.39
N SER A 95 20.64 -3.11 0.75
CA SER A 95 21.54 -2.01 1.11
C SER A 95 20.95 -0.65 0.72
N GLY A 96 21.54 0.44 1.19
CA GLY A 96 20.99 1.79 1.04
C GLY A 96 20.09 2.13 2.22
N ILE A 97 18.85 2.57 1.96
CA ILE A 97 17.88 2.84 3.03
C ILE A 97 17.38 1.51 3.65
N PRO A 98 17.19 1.46 4.99
CA PRO A 98 16.67 0.27 5.64
C PRO A 98 15.28 -0.10 5.13
N LEU A 99 15.06 -1.39 4.83
CA LEU A 99 13.76 -1.90 4.43
C LEU A 99 13.08 -2.61 5.61
N HIS A 100 11.79 -2.39 5.75
CA HIS A 100 10.94 -3.01 6.75
C HIS A 100 9.73 -3.67 6.10
N PHE A 101 9.50 -4.93 6.44
CA PHE A 101 8.32 -5.69 6.02
C PHE A 101 7.41 -5.94 7.23
N GLY A 102 6.14 -5.58 7.09
CA GLY A 102 5.13 -5.61 8.14
C GLY A 102 4.68 -7.02 8.55
N SER A 103 3.70 -7.06 9.44
CA SER A 103 3.28 -8.29 10.14
C SER A 103 2.55 -9.29 9.24
N LYS A 104 2.17 -8.91 8.01
CA LYS A 104 1.59 -9.83 7.02
C LYS A 104 2.63 -10.38 6.03
N SER A 105 3.89 -9.99 6.19
CA SER A 105 5.01 -10.49 5.40
C SER A 105 5.68 -11.71 6.05
N SER A 106 6.57 -12.36 5.33
CA SER A 106 7.26 -13.56 5.80
C SER A 106 8.70 -13.58 5.33
N ASP A 107 9.61 -13.73 6.29
CA ASP A 107 11.02 -14.04 6.05
C ASP A 107 11.15 -15.54 5.77
N LEU A 108 11.43 -15.90 4.51
CA LEU A 108 11.65 -17.29 4.10
C LEU A 108 13.11 -17.75 4.24
N GLY A 109 13.96 -16.92 4.85
CA GLY A 109 15.33 -17.23 5.23
C GLY A 109 16.40 -16.58 4.35
N ASN A 110 17.60 -16.49 4.94
CA ASN A 110 18.82 -15.97 4.31
C ASN A 110 18.65 -14.55 3.74
N ASN A 111 17.95 -13.68 4.47
CA ASN A 111 17.82 -12.26 4.15
C ASN A 111 18.75 -11.43 5.04
N ASP A 112 19.45 -10.47 4.46
CA ASP A 112 20.34 -9.56 5.18
C ASP A 112 19.85 -8.11 5.04
N ASN A 113 19.99 -7.31 6.10
CA ASN A 113 19.64 -5.89 6.15
C ASN A 113 18.16 -5.58 5.82
N ILE A 114 17.28 -6.55 6.06
CA ILE A 114 15.83 -6.41 5.96
C ILE A 114 15.25 -6.76 7.32
N SER A 115 14.38 -5.89 7.84
CA SER A 115 13.68 -6.14 9.09
C SER A 115 12.26 -6.64 8.82
N PHE A 116 11.78 -7.54 9.68
CA PHE A 116 10.43 -8.09 9.61
C PHE A 116 9.72 -7.88 10.95
N SER A 117 8.48 -7.40 10.90
CA SER A 117 7.60 -7.40 12.07
C SER A 117 7.20 -8.85 12.43
N ALA A 118 6.88 -9.08 13.70
CA ALA A 118 6.30 -10.34 14.13
C ALA A 118 4.99 -10.60 13.38
N TYR A 119 4.76 -11.87 12.99
CA TYR A 119 3.53 -12.22 12.31
C TYR A 119 2.31 -11.96 13.21
N ASP A 120 1.33 -11.27 12.65
CA ASP A 120 0.06 -10.99 13.30
C ASP A 120 -1.06 -11.74 12.55
N PRO A 121 -1.79 -12.68 13.18
CA PRO A 121 -2.93 -13.35 12.56
C PRO A 121 -4.20 -12.51 12.53
N GLY A 122 -4.23 -11.33 13.15
CA GLY A 122 -5.39 -10.45 13.21
C GLY A 122 -5.93 -10.03 11.84
N VAL A 123 -7.16 -9.54 11.81
CA VAL A 123 -7.78 -9.01 10.58
C VAL A 123 -7.03 -7.74 10.17
N PHE A 124 -6.68 -7.65 8.88
CA PHE A 124 -6.07 -6.45 8.33
C PHE A 124 -7.09 -5.31 8.22
N SER A 125 -6.66 -4.09 8.53
CA SER A 125 -7.40 -2.85 8.32
C SER A 125 -6.45 -1.80 7.74
N GLY A 126 -6.78 -1.25 6.58
CA GLY A 126 -5.99 -0.21 5.92
C GLY A 126 -6.18 1.16 6.57
N PHE A 127 -7.24 1.34 7.36
CA PHE A 127 -7.43 2.51 8.23
C PHE A 127 -6.83 2.35 9.63
N ALA A 128 -6.20 1.21 9.95
CA ALA A 128 -5.57 1.00 11.25
C ALA A 128 -4.58 2.15 11.59
N GLY A 129 -4.66 2.64 12.82
CA GLY A 129 -3.86 3.79 13.29
C GLY A 129 -4.44 5.16 12.95
N GLN A 130 -5.49 5.24 12.12
CA GLN A 130 -6.24 6.48 11.91
C GLN A 130 -7.45 6.53 12.86
N ASN A 131 -7.50 7.51 13.76
CA ASN A 131 -8.61 7.70 14.69
C ASN A 131 -9.44 8.92 14.31
N TRP A 132 -10.67 8.68 13.89
CA TRP A 132 -11.60 9.72 13.43
C TRP A 132 -12.85 9.84 14.31
N SER A 133 -12.82 9.28 15.53
CA SER A 133 -13.97 9.30 16.46
C SER A 133 -14.38 10.70 16.91
N CYS A 134 -13.43 11.63 17.00
CA CYS A 134 -13.66 13.04 17.34
C CYS A 134 -12.80 13.91 16.42
N THR A 135 -13.43 14.41 15.36
CA THR A 135 -12.75 15.14 14.28
C THR A 135 -13.07 16.62 14.33
N GLN A 136 -12.02 17.45 14.23
CA GLN A 136 -12.12 18.89 14.01
C GLN A 136 -11.18 19.27 12.87
N PHE A 137 -11.74 19.79 11.77
CA PHE A 137 -10.94 20.18 10.62
C PHE A 137 -10.17 21.48 10.93
N ASN A 138 -8.85 21.39 10.89
CA ASN A 138 -7.93 22.52 11.03
C ASN A 138 -7.22 22.75 9.70
N ASN A 139 -7.47 23.88 9.04
CA ASN A 139 -6.86 24.19 7.75
C ASN A 139 -5.33 24.25 7.78
N ALA A 140 -4.72 24.48 8.94
CA ALA A 140 -3.26 24.47 9.12
C ALA A 140 -2.67 23.05 9.26
N ASP A 141 -3.50 22.03 9.48
CA ASP A 141 -3.08 20.64 9.66
C ASP A 141 -3.82 19.70 8.69
N PRO A 142 -3.21 19.33 7.55
CA PRO A 142 -3.79 18.39 6.59
C PRO A 142 -4.18 17.03 7.19
N ALA A 143 -3.47 16.55 8.22
CA ALA A 143 -3.78 15.28 8.85
C ALA A 143 -5.11 15.31 9.61
N SER A 144 -5.64 16.51 9.92
CA SER A 144 -6.95 16.67 10.57
C SER A 144 -8.15 16.54 9.61
N TYR A 145 -7.93 16.59 8.30
CA TYR A 145 -9.01 16.55 7.30
C TYR A 145 -8.73 15.65 6.10
N THR A 146 -7.58 14.97 6.05
CA THR A 146 -7.20 14.08 4.95
C THR A 146 -7.33 12.63 5.37
N LEU A 147 -8.25 11.88 4.75
CA LEU A 147 -8.23 10.42 4.81
C LEU A 147 -7.16 9.90 3.85
N SER A 148 -6.35 8.95 4.33
CA SER A 148 -5.25 8.37 3.56
C SER A 148 -5.52 6.90 3.25
N SER A 149 -5.25 6.48 2.01
CA SER A 149 -5.22 5.07 1.62
C SER A 149 -3.84 4.41 1.84
N ALA A 150 -2.86 5.10 2.44
CA ALA A 150 -1.49 4.59 2.56
C ALA A 150 -1.40 3.22 3.25
N GLY A 151 -2.24 2.97 4.26
CA GLY A 151 -2.31 1.68 4.96
C GLY A 151 -2.79 0.51 4.08
N PHE A 152 -3.35 0.79 2.91
CA PHE A 152 -3.75 -0.20 1.90
C PHE A 152 -2.59 -0.60 0.98
N PHE A 153 -1.39 -0.05 1.18
CA PHE A 153 -0.16 -0.44 0.47
C PHE A 153 -0.26 -0.40 -1.06
N GLY A 154 -0.99 0.56 -1.60
CA GLY A 154 -1.19 0.66 -3.05
C GLY A 154 0.09 1.01 -3.82
N ASN A 155 0.05 0.69 -5.12
CA ASN A 155 1.09 1.00 -6.09
C ASN A 155 0.47 1.76 -7.28
N PRO A 156 1.26 2.23 -8.27
CA PRO A 156 0.74 3.06 -9.36
C PRO A 156 -0.31 2.38 -10.27
N THR A 157 -0.52 1.06 -10.14
CA THR A 157 -1.55 0.32 -10.89
C THR A 157 -2.83 0.09 -10.09
N VAL A 158 -2.87 0.51 -8.82
CA VAL A 158 -4.05 0.43 -7.96
C VAL A 158 -5.01 1.57 -8.25
N LYS A 159 -6.31 1.28 -8.19
CA LYS A 159 -7.37 2.27 -8.32
C LYS A 159 -8.12 2.42 -7.00
N TYR A 160 -8.54 3.65 -6.71
CA TYR A 160 -9.30 4.00 -5.52
C TYR A 160 -10.65 4.58 -5.92
N GLU A 161 -11.69 4.23 -5.19
CA GLU A 161 -13.02 4.83 -5.28
C GLU A 161 -13.48 5.19 -3.87
N TRP A 162 -13.50 6.48 -3.57
CA TRP A 162 -14.06 7.00 -2.33
C TRP A 162 -15.53 7.31 -2.54
N THR A 163 -16.35 6.92 -1.59
CA THR A 163 -17.80 7.15 -1.57
C THR A 163 -18.22 7.56 -0.17
N LYS A 164 -19.36 8.25 -0.05
CA LYS A 164 -19.95 8.55 1.25
C LYS A 164 -21.23 7.74 1.44
N LEU A 165 -21.31 6.99 2.52
CA LEU A 165 -22.45 6.11 2.79
C LEU A 165 -23.57 6.90 3.45
N ASN A 166 -24.80 6.66 2.99
CA ASN A 166 -26.02 7.27 3.53
C ASN A 166 -26.03 8.82 3.51
N ASP A 167 -25.28 9.45 2.60
CA ASP A 167 -25.30 10.90 2.41
C ASP A 167 -26.18 11.26 1.19
N PRO A 168 -27.32 11.96 1.39
CA PRO A 168 -28.19 12.37 0.29
C PRO A 168 -27.58 13.47 -0.60
N ALA A 169 -26.61 14.24 -0.11
CA ALA A 169 -25.95 15.31 -0.86
C ALA A 169 -24.79 14.81 -1.72
N HIS A 170 -24.20 13.66 -1.36
CA HIS A 170 -23.02 13.10 -2.02
C HIS A 170 -23.27 11.66 -2.44
N THR A 171 -24.01 11.49 -3.55
CA THR A 171 -24.29 10.18 -4.13
C THR A 171 -23.21 9.80 -5.15
N GLY A 172 -22.58 8.64 -4.98
CA GLY A 172 -21.59 8.10 -5.93
C GLY A 172 -20.14 8.35 -5.52
N ILE A 173 -19.24 8.27 -6.51
CA ILE A 173 -17.79 8.42 -6.30
C ILE A 173 -17.47 9.91 -6.08
N ILE A 174 -16.89 10.22 -4.92
CA ILE A 174 -16.48 11.57 -4.52
C ILE A 174 -15.00 11.84 -4.77
N SER A 175 -14.17 10.79 -4.89
CA SER A 175 -12.76 10.92 -5.25
C SER A 175 -12.21 9.59 -5.78
N THR A 176 -11.16 9.68 -6.60
CA THR A 176 -10.39 8.52 -7.06
C THR A 176 -8.90 8.61 -6.70
N GLY A 177 -8.52 9.57 -5.85
CA GLY A 177 -7.13 9.76 -5.41
C GLY A 177 -6.70 8.78 -4.31
N GLU A 178 -5.40 8.74 -4.03
CA GLU A 178 -4.81 8.01 -2.88
C GLU A 178 -5.20 8.62 -1.52
N SER A 179 -5.73 9.83 -1.54
CA SER A 179 -6.24 10.51 -0.36
C SER A 179 -7.51 11.29 -0.68
N LEU A 180 -8.25 11.61 0.38
CA LEU A 180 -9.50 12.36 0.30
C LEU A 180 -9.46 13.53 1.29
N ASP A 181 -9.58 14.75 0.76
CA ASP A 181 -9.88 15.94 1.56
C ASP A 181 -11.37 15.95 1.93
N MET A 182 -11.66 15.81 3.22
CA MET A 182 -13.02 15.67 3.72
C MET A 182 -13.77 16.99 3.88
N ARG A 183 -13.11 18.15 3.77
CA ARG A 183 -13.74 19.45 4.09
C ARG A 183 -14.94 19.75 3.20
N SER A 184 -14.88 19.33 1.93
CA SER A 184 -15.98 19.50 0.96
C SER A 184 -17.16 18.55 1.21
N TYR A 185 -16.96 17.51 2.02
CA TYR A 185 -17.92 16.41 2.20
C TYR A 185 -18.45 16.32 3.64
N GLY A 186 -17.75 16.87 4.63
CA GLY A 186 -18.19 16.95 6.03
C GLY A 186 -17.99 15.67 6.85
N LEU A 187 -18.66 15.58 7.99
CA LEU A 187 -18.62 14.39 8.84
C LEU A 187 -19.52 13.27 8.29
N GLY A 188 -19.29 12.03 8.73
CA GLY A 188 -20.09 10.87 8.33
C GLY A 188 -19.26 9.61 8.08
N THR A 189 -19.85 8.64 7.38
CA THR A 189 -19.18 7.38 7.06
C THR A 189 -18.62 7.44 5.65
N TYR A 190 -17.31 7.29 5.54
CA TYR A 190 -16.59 7.19 4.28
C TYR A 190 -16.31 5.73 3.98
N HIS A 191 -16.49 5.36 2.72
CA HIS A 191 -16.20 4.03 2.21
C HIS A 191 -15.17 4.13 1.10
N LEU A 192 -14.10 3.35 1.23
CA LEU A 192 -13.04 3.22 0.26
C LEU A 192 -13.07 1.84 -0.36
N LYS A 193 -13.16 1.80 -1.68
CA LYS A 193 -12.90 0.61 -2.49
C LYS A 193 -11.53 0.73 -3.14
N VAL A 194 -10.69 -0.27 -2.92
CA VAL A 194 -9.32 -0.37 -3.47
C VAL A 194 -9.28 -1.55 -4.43
N VAL A 195 -8.95 -1.30 -5.68
CA VAL A 195 -8.87 -2.32 -6.73
C VAL A 195 -7.40 -2.55 -7.11
N TYR A 196 -6.86 -3.67 -6.66
CA TYR A 196 -5.53 -4.15 -7.04
C TYR A 196 -5.65 -4.91 -8.35
N SER A 197 -5.21 -4.28 -9.44
CA SER A 197 -5.15 -4.93 -10.75
C SER A 197 -3.84 -5.71 -10.87
N THR A 198 -3.89 -7.01 -11.09
CA THR A 198 -2.74 -7.77 -11.61
C THR A 198 -2.94 -8.00 -13.11
N ALA A 199 -1.88 -8.21 -13.90
CA ALA A 199 -2.12 -8.40 -15.34
C ALA A 199 -2.64 -9.80 -15.65
N GLY A 200 -3.90 -9.81 -16.06
CA GLY A 200 -4.69 -10.95 -16.52
C GLY A 200 -6.17 -10.53 -16.49
N PRO A 201 -7.05 -11.09 -17.34
CA PRO A 201 -8.46 -10.71 -17.39
C PRO A 201 -9.23 -11.02 -16.09
N ASP A 202 -8.70 -11.89 -15.21
CA ASP A 202 -9.47 -12.47 -14.09
C ASP A 202 -8.79 -12.36 -12.70
N GLU A 203 -7.71 -11.59 -12.54
CA GLU A 203 -7.02 -11.44 -11.24
C GLU A 203 -7.00 -9.98 -10.76
N SER A 204 -8.19 -9.47 -10.41
CA SER A 204 -8.34 -8.25 -9.62
C SER A 204 -8.76 -8.57 -8.19
N CYS A 205 -7.98 -8.14 -7.20
CA CYS A 205 -8.43 -8.13 -5.81
C CYS A 205 -9.12 -6.80 -5.54
N THR A 206 -10.31 -6.86 -4.94
CA THR A 206 -10.99 -5.68 -4.42
C THR A 206 -11.04 -5.77 -2.91
N LEU A 207 -10.57 -4.72 -2.25
CA LEU A 207 -10.70 -4.54 -0.81
C LEU A 207 -11.59 -3.33 -0.54
N GLU A 208 -12.55 -3.49 0.35
CA GLU A 208 -13.51 -2.46 0.72
C GLU A 208 -13.47 -2.28 2.24
N GLU A 209 -13.34 -1.05 2.69
CA GLU A 209 -13.34 -0.70 4.11
C GLU A 209 -14.06 0.63 4.33
N SER A 210 -14.70 0.78 5.49
CA SER A 210 -15.37 2.02 5.88
C SER A 210 -14.77 2.58 7.15
N VAL A 211 -14.76 3.91 7.23
CA VAL A 211 -14.32 4.65 8.42
C VAL A 211 -15.37 5.69 8.78
N ILE A 212 -15.67 5.78 10.09
CA ILE A 212 -16.59 6.77 10.62
C ILE A 212 -15.78 7.98 11.07
N VAL A 213 -16.16 9.14 10.54
CA VAL A 213 -15.59 10.44 10.90
C VAL A 213 -16.62 11.18 11.74
N GLY A 214 -16.43 11.10 13.06
CA GLY A 214 -17.36 11.54 14.09
C GLY A 214 -17.11 12.96 14.59
N SER A 215 -18.14 13.55 15.19
CA SER A 215 -18.05 14.83 15.90
C SER A 215 -17.58 14.62 17.34
N CYS A 216 -16.84 15.59 17.88
CA CYS A 216 -16.46 15.63 19.29
C CYS A 216 -17.63 15.95 20.22
N ILE A 217 -18.80 16.31 19.69
CA ILE A 217 -20.01 16.60 20.47
C ILE A 217 -20.88 15.32 20.46
N PRO A 218 -21.17 14.70 21.63
CA PRO A 218 -22.16 13.64 21.72
C PRO A 218 -23.49 14.14 21.19
N SER A 219 -24.21 13.34 20.42
CA SER A 219 -25.54 13.70 19.93
C SER A 219 -26.45 14.07 21.11
N MET A 220 -26.71 15.36 21.33
CA MET A 220 -27.70 15.80 22.30
C MET A 220 -29.10 15.63 21.70
N ILE A 221 -29.51 14.39 21.46
CA ILE A 221 -30.93 14.07 21.44
C ILE A 221 -31.32 14.03 22.91
N ASN A 222 -31.98 15.09 23.38
CA ASN A 222 -32.69 15.05 24.66
C ASN A 222 -34.12 14.56 24.36
N PRO A 223 -34.44 13.26 24.57
CA PRO A 223 -35.79 12.74 24.34
C PRO A 223 -36.84 13.28 25.33
N GLY A 224 -36.49 14.20 26.23
CA GLY A 224 -37.34 14.67 27.32
C GLY A 224 -37.78 16.14 27.28
N LEU A 225 -37.56 16.90 26.20
CA LEU A 225 -38.09 18.28 26.12
C LEU A 225 -39.53 18.27 25.60
N PRO A 226 -40.54 18.66 26.40
CA PRO A 226 -41.91 18.76 25.93
C PRO A 226 -42.04 19.91 24.94
N ILE A 227 -42.64 19.64 23.79
CA ILE A 227 -43.05 20.67 22.82
C ILE A 227 -44.14 21.51 23.50
N ARG A 228 -43.84 22.76 23.86
CA ARG A 228 -44.87 23.74 24.20
C ARG A 228 -45.50 24.23 22.90
N ASN A 229 -46.69 23.72 22.59
CA ASN A 229 -47.59 24.39 21.65
C ASN A 229 -48.13 25.64 22.34
N TYR A 230 -47.94 26.79 21.71
CA TYR A 230 -48.67 28.02 22.02
C TYR A 230 -50.05 27.98 21.36
#